data_AF-A0A8B7RG22-F1
#
_entry.id   AF-A0A8B7RG22-F1
#
_cell.length_a   1.000
_cell.length_b   1.000
_cell.length_c   1.000
_cell.angle_alpha   90.00
_cell.angle_beta   90.00
_cell.angle_gamma   90.00
#
_symmetry.space_group_name_H-M   'P 1'
#
loop_
_entity.id
_entity.type
_entity.pdbx_description
1 polymer ?
#
loop_
_entity_poly.entity_id
_entity_poly.type
_entity_poly.pdbx_seq_one_letter_code
_entity_poly.pdbx_strand_id
1 'polypeptide(L)'
;MPERADPRARPEDMAGRPSPQGAAPDFASALSTPSDLAAEGNDAGAPTARDPGREGEPHSRHRDARLGSTDKELKAGATAEGSAPTAVGTSGVQLTDPAGGPQSLLPRPCRVLVLLNPRGGKGKALKLFRSYVQPLLVQADVSFTLMLTERRNHARELVQTEELGCWDALVVMSGDGVMHEVVNGLMERPDWETAIRKPLCSLPAGSGNALAASLNHYAGYEQVTNEDLLTNCTLLLCGRRLVPMNLLSLHMASGLRVFSVLSLAWGFIADVDIESEKFRRLGEMRFTLGTILRLASLRTYQGRLAYLPVGQVVSKMPTSWALDRQDQQGPVDAHLVPLEEPVPSHWTVVPEQDFVLVLALLHSHLGSEMFAAPMGHSEAGAMHLFYVRAGVSRAMLLRLFLAMEKGRHMECNCPYLVYVPVVAFRLEPRDGKGMFAVDGELMVSETVQGQVRPNYFWMVGGRGEPPPSLEPQPPPSQKLQQTPPPEEPL
;
A
#
# COMPACT_ATOMS: atom_id res chain seq x y z
N MET A 1 30.30 -7.07 -74.76
CA MET A 1 31.71 -6.66 -74.72
C MET A 1 32.06 -6.22 -73.31
N PRO A 2 33.04 -6.88 -72.65
CA PRO A 2 33.51 -6.62 -71.28
C PRO A 2 34.97 -6.10 -71.23
N GLU A 3 35.46 -5.72 -70.05
CA GLU A 3 36.84 -5.96 -69.51
C GLU A 3 36.86 -5.49 -68.03
N ARG A 4 37.03 -6.36 -67.00
CA ARG A 4 38.25 -7.02 -66.42
C ARG A 4 39.28 -6.01 -65.85
N ALA A 5 40.05 -6.23 -64.78
CA ALA A 5 40.16 -7.21 -63.68
C ALA A 5 41.25 -6.69 -62.69
N ASP A 6 41.23 -7.17 -61.44
CA ASP A 6 42.19 -7.05 -60.31
C ASP A 6 43.58 -7.70 -60.63
N PRO A 7 44.75 -7.47 -59.92
CA PRO A 7 45.05 -8.05 -58.57
C PRO A 7 46.15 -7.40 -57.63
N ARG A 8 46.00 -7.61 -56.28
CA ARG A 8 46.99 -8.05 -55.21
C ARG A 8 48.26 -7.21 -54.88
N ALA A 9 48.94 -7.18 -53.70
CA ALA A 9 48.86 -7.75 -52.32
C ALA A 9 49.95 -7.13 -51.37
N ARG A 10 49.62 -6.81 -50.08
CA ARG A 10 50.24 -7.11 -48.71
C ARG A 10 51.79 -7.19 -48.44
N PRO A 11 52.33 -7.30 -47.17
CA PRO A 11 51.88 -6.98 -45.77
C PRO A 11 52.96 -6.45 -44.73
N GLU A 12 52.50 -6.11 -43.49
CA GLU A 12 53.01 -6.24 -42.07
C GLU A 12 54.43 -5.85 -41.49
N ASP A 13 54.36 -5.20 -40.29
CA ASP A 13 55.15 -5.21 -39.01
C ASP A 13 56.61 -4.67 -38.80
N MET A 14 56.80 -3.73 -37.84
CA MET A 14 57.64 -3.82 -36.59
C MET A 14 58.00 -2.46 -35.88
N ALA A 15 57.70 -2.40 -34.57
CA ALA A 15 58.37 -1.85 -33.36
C ALA A 15 59.36 -0.63 -33.31
N GLY A 16 59.12 0.29 -32.33
CA GLY A 16 60.04 0.55 -31.18
C GLY A 16 60.78 1.91 -30.95
N ARG A 17 60.28 2.77 -30.01
CA ARG A 17 60.92 3.73 -29.02
C ARG A 17 62.04 4.74 -29.47
N PRO A 18 62.49 5.77 -28.68
CA PRO A 18 62.32 6.10 -27.23
C PRO A 18 62.03 7.62 -26.86
N SER A 19 61.98 7.92 -25.54
CA SER A 19 61.77 9.22 -24.84
C SER A 19 62.99 10.18 -24.78
N PRO A 20 62.84 11.42 -24.26
CA PRO A 20 63.57 11.80 -23.02
C PRO A 20 62.83 12.77 -22.04
N GLN A 21 63.38 12.87 -20.82
CA GLN A 21 63.01 13.73 -19.66
C GLN A 21 63.72 15.11 -19.68
N GLY A 22 63.20 16.11 -18.92
CA GLY A 22 64.06 17.13 -18.29
C GLY A 22 63.45 18.50 -17.92
N ALA A 23 63.33 18.75 -16.61
CA ALA A 23 63.55 20.01 -15.85
C ALA A 23 62.47 21.14 -15.76
N ALA A 24 62.25 21.58 -14.51
CA ALA A 24 61.56 22.79 -14.06
C ALA A 24 62.48 24.04 -14.05
N PRO A 25 61.97 25.27 -13.82
CA PRO A 25 62.10 25.85 -12.47
C PRO A 25 60.96 26.81 -12.00
N ASP A 26 61.08 27.18 -10.72
CA ASP A 26 60.23 28.02 -9.85
C ASP A 26 59.98 29.48 -10.26
N PHE A 27 58.86 30.04 -9.77
CA PHE A 27 58.80 31.43 -9.28
C PHE A 27 57.84 31.54 -8.07
N ALA A 28 58.35 32.13 -6.99
CA ALA A 28 57.68 32.38 -5.73
C ALA A 28 57.23 33.85 -5.59
N SER A 29 56.13 34.09 -4.85
CA SER A 29 55.83 35.21 -3.94
C SER A 29 54.31 35.42 -3.84
N ALA A 30 53.67 35.91 -2.78
CA ALA A 30 53.82 35.89 -1.33
C ALA A 30 52.53 36.57 -0.78
N LEU A 31 52.22 36.35 0.52
CA LEU A 31 51.20 37.01 1.37
C LEU A 31 49.77 36.46 1.26
N SER A 32 48.99 36.21 2.31
CA SER A 32 49.17 36.17 3.78
C SER A 32 47.82 35.74 4.40
N THR A 33 47.80 34.78 5.32
CA THR A 33 46.68 34.47 6.24
C THR A 33 46.64 35.46 7.42
N PRO A 34 45.52 35.63 8.15
CA PRO A 34 45.22 34.77 9.34
C PRO A 34 43.68 34.58 9.53
N SER A 35 43.09 33.72 10.37
CA SER A 35 43.53 32.78 11.41
C SER A 35 42.26 32.06 11.93
N ASP A 36 42.36 30.75 12.15
CA ASP A 36 41.48 29.98 13.03
C ASP A 36 41.95 30.11 14.50
N LEU A 37 40.99 30.12 15.42
CA LEU A 37 41.11 29.93 16.88
C LEU A 37 39.87 29.11 17.30
N ALA A 38 39.87 28.15 18.22
CA ALA A 38 40.91 27.47 18.98
C ALA A 38 40.23 26.23 19.61
N ALA A 39 41.04 25.22 19.91
CA ALA A 39 40.66 24.04 20.69
C ALA A 39 40.65 24.35 22.20
N GLU A 40 39.85 23.58 22.95
CA GLU A 40 40.25 23.12 24.29
C GLU A 40 39.88 21.64 24.43
N GLY A 41 40.89 20.83 24.72
CA GLY A 41 40.77 19.53 25.37
C GLY A 41 41.66 19.53 26.61
N ASN A 42 41.36 18.67 27.56
CA ASN A 42 42.40 18.13 28.42
C ASN A 42 42.06 16.74 28.97
N ASP A 43 43.13 15.99 29.14
CA ASP A 43 43.29 14.55 29.33
C ASP A 43 42.90 13.99 30.71
N ALA A 44 42.69 12.66 30.79
CA ALA A 44 43.69 11.73 31.35
C ALA A 44 43.11 10.39 31.86
N GLY A 45 43.76 9.28 31.49
CA GLY A 45 44.04 8.17 32.43
C GLY A 45 43.38 6.81 32.16
N ALA A 46 44.19 5.84 31.72
CA ALA A 46 44.05 4.39 31.91
C ALA A 46 45.36 3.87 32.57
N PRO A 47 45.59 2.58 32.89
CA PRO A 47 44.72 1.42 33.21
C PRO A 47 45.20 0.63 34.48
N THR A 48 44.46 -0.40 34.93
CA THR A 48 45.03 -1.57 35.66
C THR A 48 44.17 -2.84 35.47
N ALA A 49 44.81 -4.01 35.52
CA ALA A 49 44.30 -5.32 35.11
C ALA A 49 44.23 -6.36 36.25
N ARG A 50 43.34 -7.37 36.08
CA ARG A 50 43.41 -8.83 36.42
C ARG A 50 42.20 -9.45 37.19
N ASP A 51 41.40 -10.22 36.42
CA ASP A 51 41.00 -11.66 36.59
C ASP A 51 40.08 -12.15 37.77
N PRO A 52 39.51 -13.39 37.75
CA PRO A 52 38.21 -13.74 37.14
C PRO A 52 37.20 -14.45 38.09
N GLY A 53 35.96 -14.64 37.61
CA GLY A 53 35.10 -15.77 38.03
C GLY A 53 33.68 -15.41 38.50
N ARG A 54 32.65 -15.76 37.70
CA ARG A 54 31.57 -16.71 38.07
C ARG A 54 30.45 -16.71 37.04
N GLU A 55 29.94 -17.91 36.83
CA GLU A 55 28.82 -18.33 35.98
C GLU A 55 27.50 -17.62 36.33
N GLY A 56 26.66 -17.41 35.31
CA GLY A 56 25.27 -16.99 35.44
C GLY A 56 24.61 -16.78 34.08
N GLU A 57 23.64 -17.64 33.74
CA GLU A 57 22.83 -17.64 32.52
C GLU A 57 22.17 -16.28 32.20
N PRO A 58 21.91 -15.95 30.92
CA PRO A 58 21.17 -14.74 30.58
C PRO A 58 19.65 -15.02 30.51
N HIS A 59 18.92 -14.59 31.54
CA HIS A 59 17.51 -14.23 31.37
C HIS A 59 17.42 -12.87 30.64
N SER A 60 17.15 -12.92 29.34
CA SER A 60 16.74 -11.73 28.58
C SER A 60 15.28 -11.41 28.88
N ARG A 61 15.03 -10.41 29.74
CA ARG A 61 13.75 -9.72 29.84
C ARG A 61 13.76 -8.56 28.84
N HIS A 62 13.05 -8.70 27.73
CA HIS A 62 12.68 -7.56 26.90
C HIS A 62 11.81 -6.61 27.72
N ARG A 63 12.23 -5.34 27.80
CA ARG A 63 11.58 -4.29 28.59
C ARG A 63 10.72 -3.46 27.66
N ASP A 64 9.52 -3.95 27.34
CA ASP A 64 8.57 -3.20 26.51
C ASP A 64 7.98 -2.04 27.32
N ALA A 65 8.15 -0.82 26.81
CA ALA A 65 7.65 0.40 27.43
C ALA A 65 6.14 0.56 27.18
N ARG A 66 5.31 -0.25 27.87
CA ARG A 66 3.86 -0.04 27.97
C ARG A 66 3.60 1.22 28.81
N LEU A 67 2.95 2.23 28.24
CA LEU A 67 2.75 3.54 28.89
C LEU A 67 1.27 3.81 29.21
N GLY A 68 0.92 3.69 30.50
CA GLY A 68 -0.31 4.20 31.14
C GLY A 68 -1.62 3.47 30.81
N SER A 69 -2.42 3.15 31.84
CA SER A 69 -3.79 2.60 31.74
C SER A 69 -4.79 3.49 32.49
N THR A 70 -6.05 3.51 32.04
CA THR A 70 -7.22 3.99 32.81
C THR A 70 -8.07 2.79 33.19
N ASP A 71 -7.60 1.94 34.11
CA ASP A 71 -8.40 0.83 34.65
C ASP A 71 -8.87 1.19 36.06
N LYS A 72 -10.19 1.42 36.22
CA LYS A 72 -10.87 1.32 37.52
C LYS A 72 -11.65 0.00 37.51
N GLU A 73 -11.21 -0.95 38.33
CA GLU A 73 -11.88 -2.22 38.55
C GLU A 73 -13.29 -2.02 39.12
N LEU A 74 -14.28 -2.68 38.51
CA LEU A 74 -15.58 -2.97 39.10
C LEU A 74 -15.81 -4.48 39.01
N LYS A 75 -15.73 -5.15 40.17
CA LYS A 75 -16.10 -6.56 40.34
C LYS A 75 -17.61 -6.71 40.32
N ALA A 76 -18.11 -7.63 39.51
CA ALA A 76 -19.37 -8.32 39.78
C ALA A 76 -19.29 -9.74 39.21
N GLY A 77 -19.48 -10.74 40.06
CA GLY A 77 -19.58 -12.14 39.66
C GLY A 77 -21.02 -12.49 39.28
N ALA A 78 -21.16 -13.42 38.34
CA ALA A 78 -22.37 -14.23 38.19
C ALA A 78 -22.03 -15.57 37.54
N THR A 79 -22.65 -16.60 38.10
CA THR A 79 -22.53 -18.03 37.87
C THR A 79 -23.11 -18.49 36.52
N ALA A 80 -22.50 -19.53 35.96
CA ALA A 80 -22.95 -20.25 34.77
C ALA A 80 -24.00 -21.32 35.12
N GLU A 81 -24.99 -21.48 34.25
CA GLU A 81 -25.68 -22.77 34.02
C GLU A 81 -25.94 -22.93 32.52
N GLY A 82 -25.67 -24.13 32.00
CA GLY A 82 -25.71 -24.45 30.59
C GLY A 82 -26.98 -25.16 30.14
N SER A 83 -27.10 -25.34 28.82
CA SER A 83 -27.83 -26.44 28.18
C SER A 83 -27.43 -26.55 26.70
N ALA A 84 -27.25 -27.78 26.25
CA ALA A 84 -26.89 -28.18 24.87
C ALA A 84 -28.07 -28.96 24.22
N PRO A 85 -27.95 -29.58 23.01
CA PRO A 85 -28.46 -29.01 21.75
C PRO A 85 -29.40 -29.95 20.95
N THR A 86 -30.07 -29.44 19.91
CA THR A 86 -30.67 -30.21 18.77
C THR A 86 -31.08 -29.18 17.69
N ALA A 87 -31.01 -29.35 16.37
CA ALA A 87 -30.90 -30.51 15.49
C ALA A 87 -30.32 -30.10 14.11
N VAL A 88 -29.91 -31.10 13.34
CA VAL A 88 -29.30 -31.07 11.99
C VAL A 88 -30.34 -30.76 10.90
N GLY A 89 -29.97 -29.93 9.91
CA GLY A 89 -30.76 -29.70 8.69
C GLY A 89 -29.91 -29.17 7.53
N THR A 90 -29.51 -30.08 6.63
CA THR A 90 -29.22 -29.91 5.18
C THR A 90 -28.59 -28.60 4.70
N SER A 91 -27.27 -28.60 4.47
CA SER A 91 -26.53 -27.49 3.84
C SER A 91 -26.33 -27.73 2.34
N GLY A 92 -27.00 -26.92 1.52
CA GLY A 92 -26.50 -26.56 0.20
C GLY A 92 -25.29 -25.63 0.38
N VAL A 93 -24.29 -25.76 -0.49
CA VAL A 93 -23.05 -24.98 -0.43
C VAL A 93 -23.35 -23.50 -0.64
N GLN A 94 -23.37 -22.74 0.45
CA GLN A 94 -23.42 -21.28 0.46
C GLN A 94 -21.98 -20.79 0.57
N LEU A 95 -21.53 -19.93 -0.36
CA LEU A 95 -20.25 -19.24 -0.22
C LEU A 95 -20.25 -18.52 1.14
N THR A 96 -19.46 -19.01 2.08
CA THR A 96 -19.32 -18.42 3.40
C THR A 96 -18.53 -17.13 3.29
N ASP A 97 -19.16 -16.00 3.62
CA ASP A 97 -18.49 -14.72 3.84
C ASP A 97 -17.43 -14.93 4.95
N PRO A 98 -16.12 -14.78 4.67
CA PRO A 98 -15.07 -15.01 5.65
C PRO A 98 -15.11 -13.97 6.77
N ALA A 99 -15.82 -12.85 6.58
CA ALA A 99 -16.32 -12.02 7.66
C ALA A 99 -17.64 -12.62 8.18
N GLY A 100 -17.60 -13.32 9.31
CA GLY A 100 -18.81 -13.82 9.99
C GLY A 100 -19.85 -12.70 10.21
N GLY A 101 -21.13 -13.08 10.35
CA GLY A 101 -22.32 -12.19 10.36
C GLY A 101 -22.19 -10.88 11.15
N PRO A 102 -23.08 -9.90 10.91
CA PRO A 102 -22.77 -8.47 11.02
C PRO A 102 -22.44 -8.04 12.46
N GLN A 103 -21.18 -8.16 12.86
CA GLN A 103 -20.60 -7.35 13.92
C GLN A 103 -20.38 -5.96 13.34
N SER A 104 -21.46 -5.18 13.26
CA SER A 104 -21.44 -3.85 12.67
C SER A 104 -20.87 -2.79 13.62
N LEU A 105 -20.61 -3.14 14.89
CA LEU A 105 -20.25 -2.21 15.96
C LEU A 105 -19.27 -2.83 16.96
N LEU A 106 -18.30 -2.04 17.43
CA LEU A 106 -17.53 -2.33 18.65
C LEU A 106 -18.41 -2.15 19.90
N PRO A 107 -18.13 -2.88 21.01
CA PRO A 107 -18.89 -2.73 22.25
C PRO A 107 -18.70 -1.36 22.91
N ARG A 108 -19.58 -1.05 23.88
CA ARG A 108 -19.43 0.10 24.78
C ARG A 108 -19.63 -0.36 26.24
N PRO A 109 -18.63 -0.17 27.13
CA PRO A 109 -17.27 0.30 26.85
C PRO A 109 -16.48 -0.68 25.96
N CYS A 110 -15.37 -0.23 25.38
CA CYS A 110 -14.43 -1.11 24.68
C CYS A 110 -12.98 -0.77 25.03
N ARG A 111 -12.10 -1.75 24.85
CA ARG A 111 -10.67 -1.67 25.14
C ARG A 111 -9.85 -1.89 23.87
N VAL A 112 -8.95 -0.98 23.56
CA VAL A 112 -8.14 -1.02 22.33
C VAL A 112 -6.63 -1.01 22.59
N LEU A 113 -5.87 -1.71 21.76
CA LEU A 113 -4.41 -1.57 21.71
C LEU A 113 -4.04 -0.50 20.70
N VAL A 114 -3.32 0.53 21.11
CA VAL A 114 -2.85 1.61 20.23
C VAL A 114 -1.38 1.39 19.90
N LEU A 115 -1.11 0.97 18.66
CA LEU A 115 0.23 0.89 18.10
C LEU A 115 0.60 2.24 17.50
N LEU A 116 1.56 2.93 18.11
CA LEU A 116 1.94 4.29 17.73
C LEU A 116 3.41 4.35 17.31
N ASN A 117 3.67 4.93 16.13
CA ASN A 117 5.03 5.26 15.72
C ASN A 117 5.39 6.69 16.18
N PRO A 118 6.26 6.88 17.19
CA PRO A 118 6.57 8.19 17.73
C PRO A 118 7.32 9.08 16.72
N ARG A 119 7.98 8.49 15.72
CA ARG A 119 8.66 9.21 14.64
C ARG A 119 7.70 9.72 13.57
N GLY A 120 6.45 9.24 13.57
CA GLY A 120 5.38 9.72 12.70
C GLY A 120 5.09 11.22 12.90
N GLY A 121 4.55 11.88 11.86
CA GLY A 121 4.05 13.24 11.95
C GLY A 121 5.16 14.24 12.28
N LYS A 122 6.36 14.03 11.72
CA LYS A 122 7.57 14.82 12.03
C LYS A 122 7.95 14.75 13.51
N GLY A 123 7.79 13.57 14.13
CA GLY A 123 8.08 13.32 15.55
C GLY A 123 7.00 13.79 16.51
N LYS A 124 5.80 14.13 16.03
CA LYS A 124 4.71 14.71 16.84
C LYS A 124 3.61 13.71 17.18
N ALA A 125 3.65 12.47 16.69
CA ALA A 125 2.56 11.50 16.83
C ALA A 125 2.09 11.31 18.29
N LEU A 126 3.02 11.18 19.25
CA LEU A 126 2.66 11.02 20.66
C LEU A 126 1.97 12.28 21.23
N LYS A 127 2.41 13.48 20.84
CA LYS A 127 1.78 14.74 21.24
C LYS A 127 0.37 14.84 20.65
N LEU A 128 0.22 14.52 19.36
CA LEU A 128 -1.07 14.49 18.67
C LEU A 128 -2.04 13.51 19.35
N PHE A 129 -1.56 12.32 19.73
CA PHE A 129 -2.37 11.36 20.47
C PHE A 129 -2.90 11.95 21.79
N ARG A 130 -2.03 12.55 22.60
CA ARG A 130 -2.42 13.13 23.90
C ARG A 130 -3.37 14.32 23.75
N SER A 131 -3.19 15.14 22.71
CA SER A 131 -3.95 16.38 22.52
C SER A 131 -5.29 16.19 21.80
N TYR A 132 -5.34 15.34 20.77
CA TYR A 132 -6.51 15.19 19.90
C TYR A 132 -7.25 13.86 20.10
N VAL A 133 -6.51 12.76 20.31
CA VAL A 133 -7.11 11.42 20.32
C VAL A 133 -7.60 11.04 21.71
N GLN A 134 -6.73 11.10 22.72
CA GLN A 134 -7.03 10.65 24.07
C GLN A 134 -8.28 11.31 24.68
N PRO A 135 -8.51 12.63 24.58
CA PRO A 135 -9.71 13.25 25.16
C PRO A 135 -11.01 12.67 24.57
N LEU A 136 -11.02 12.41 23.25
CA LEU A 136 -12.19 11.84 22.56
C LEU A 136 -12.42 10.38 22.95
N LEU A 137 -11.35 9.58 23.10
CA LEU A 137 -11.47 8.19 23.56
C LEU A 137 -12.06 8.10 24.98
N VAL A 138 -11.59 8.96 25.89
CA VAL A 138 -12.11 9.02 27.27
C VAL A 138 -13.59 9.39 27.28
N GLN A 139 -14.00 10.39 26.52
CA GLN A 139 -15.42 10.78 26.42
C GLN A 139 -16.30 9.69 25.79
N ALA A 140 -15.73 8.87 24.91
CA ALA A 140 -16.43 7.82 24.23
C ALA A 140 -16.46 6.49 25.00
N ASP A 141 -15.89 6.38 26.21
CA ASP A 141 -15.72 5.12 26.95
C ASP A 141 -14.87 4.08 26.18
N VAL A 142 -13.80 4.54 25.53
CA VAL A 142 -12.79 3.70 24.89
C VAL A 142 -11.53 3.70 25.75
N SER A 143 -11.31 2.62 26.50
CA SER A 143 -10.05 2.44 27.22
C SER A 143 -8.96 2.00 26.25
N PHE A 144 -7.71 2.39 26.51
CA PHE A 144 -6.61 2.07 25.61
C PHE A 144 -5.34 1.71 26.36
N THR A 145 -4.49 0.92 25.70
CA THR A 145 -3.08 0.73 26.06
C THR A 145 -2.21 1.21 24.92
N LEU A 146 -1.23 2.06 25.22
CA LEU A 146 -0.32 2.59 24.22
C LEU A 146 0.95 1.73 24.13
N MET A 147 1.30 1.31 22.93
CA MET A 147 2.51 0.58 22.60
C MET A 147 3.27 1.32 21.50
N LEU A 148 4.55 1.64 21.76
CA LEU A 148 5.37 2.42 20.85
C LEU A 148 6.18 1.49 19.94
N THR A 149 6.06 1.67 18.63
CA THR A 149 6.90 0.98 17.64
C THR A 149 8.23 1.72 17.49
N GLU A 150 9.32 1.00 17.17
CA GLU A 150 10.67 1.58 17.24
C GLU A 150 11.45 1.49 15.93
N ARG A 151 11.14 0.47 15.12
CA ARG A 151 11.82 0.11 13.88
C ARG A 151 10.83 -0.50 12.89
N ARG A 152 11.26 -0.62 11.63
CA ARG A 152 10.53 -1.36 10.59
C ARG A 152 10.31 -2.81 11.05
N ASN A 153 9.15 -3.36 10.74
CA ASN A 153 8.64 -4.67 11.15
C ASN A 153 8.40 -4.83 12.67
N HIS A 154 8.61 -3.81 13.50
CA HIS A 154 8.33 -3.96 14.94
C HIS A 154 6.82 -4.17 15.18
N ALA A 155 5.94 -3.47 14.45
CA ALA A 155 4.50 -3.66 14.64
C ALA A 155 4.07 -5.06 14.20
N ARG A 156 4.65 -5.57 13.10
CA ARG A 156 4.45 -6.93 12.59
C ARG A 156 4.81 -7.99 13.63
N GLU A 157 6.01 -7.91 14.21
CA GLU A 157 6.49 -8.83 15.26
C GLU A 157 5.62 -8.79 16.53
N LEU A 158 5.18 -7.58 16.92
CA LEU A 158 4.33 -7.40 18.10
C LEU A 158 2.96 -8.08 17.91
N VAL A 159 2.27 -7.84 16.80
CA VAL A 159 0.92 -8.43 16.58
C VAL A 159 0.96 -9.94 16.33
N GLN A 160 2.07 -10.47 15.79
CA GLN A 160 2.26 -11.92 15.65
C GLN A 160 2.22 -12.64 17.00
N THR A 161 2.70 -11.98 18.07
CA THR A 161 2.85 -12.60 19.40
C THR A 161 1.82 -12.12 20.42
N GLU A 162 1.05 -11.07 20.10
CA GLU A 162 0.06 -10.48 21.01
C GLU A 162 -1.15 -11.41 21.25
N GLU A 163 -1.69 -11.35 22.47
CA GLU A 163 -2.94 -12.01 22.85
C GLU A 163 -4.16 -11.17 22.42
N LEU A 164 -4.65 -11.43 21.20
CA LEU A 164 -5.72 -10.64 20.58
C LEU A 164 -7.07 -10.71 21.31
N GLY A 165 -7.28 -11.70 22.17
CA GLY A 165 -8.49 -11.86 22.98
C GLY A 165 -8.70 -10.74 24.00
N CYS A 166 -7.62 -10.05 24.39
CA CYS A 166 -7.63 -8.96 25.37
C CYS A 166 -8.12 -7.61 24.83
N TRP A 167 -8.35 -7.50 23.52
CA TRP A 167 -8.60 -6.25 22.81
C TRP A 167 -9.85 -6.34 21.95
N ASP A 168 -10.71 -5.33 21.97
CA ASP A 168 -11.85 -5.23 21.06
C ASP A 168 -11.42 -4.80 19.65
N ALA A 169 -10.36 -3.98 19.55
CA ALA A 169 -9.78 -3.53 18.29
C ALA A 169 -8.29 -3.18 18.44
N LEU A 170 -7.57 -3.18 17.31
CA LEU A 170 -6.22 -2.64 17.19
C LEU A 170 -6.28 -1.28 16.49
N VAL A 171 -5.77 -0.25 17.13
CA VAL A 171 -5.69 1.11 16.59
C VAL A 171 -4.26 1.38 16.18
N VAL A 172 -4.05 1.68 14.90
CA VAL A 172 -2.73 1.99 14.34
C VAL A 172 -2.64 3.50 14.11
N MET A 173 -1.82 4.17 14.90
CA MET A 173 -1.55 5.60 14.76
C MET A 173 -0.19 5.85 14.09
N SER A 174 -0.19 5.89 12.76
CA SER A 174 1.00 6.10 11.92
C SER A 174 0.59 6.49 10.49
N GLY A 175 1.37 6.09 9.48
CA GLY A 175 0.94 6.06 8.08
C GLY A 175 0.60 4.64 7.62
N ASP A 176 0.31 4.50 6.33
CA ASP A 176 -0.17 3.25 5.69
C ASP A 176 0.78 2.05 5.93
N GLY A 177 2.11 2.27 5.92
CA GLY A 177 3.11 1.20 6.10
C GLY A 177 3.03 0.46 7.45
N VAL A 178 2.57 1.10 8.54
CA VAL A 178 2.40 0.38 9.82
C VAL A 178 1.11 -0.46 9.81
N MET A 179 0.07 -0.03 9.09
CA MET A 179 -1.11 -0.88 8.88
C MET A 179 -0.74 -2.12 8.06
N HIS A 180 0.11 -1.94 7.03
CA HIS A 180 0.69 -3.03 6.27
C HIS A 180 1.44 -4.03 7.16
N GLU A 181 2.32 -3.54 8.06
CA GLU A 181 3.00 -4.40 9.03
C GLU A 181 2.04 -5.18 9.93
N VAL A 182 1.00 -4.51 10.44
CA VAL A 182 0.00 -5.13 11.32
C VAL A 182 -0.78 -6.23 10.60
N VAL A 183 -1.29 -5.96 9.39
CA VAL A 183 -2.07 -6.96 8.65
C VAL A 183 -1.22 -8.16 8.24
N ASN A 184 0.00 -7.95 7.76
CA ASN A 184 0.90 -9.08 7.45
C ASN A 184 1.26 -9.87 8.72
N GLY A 185 1.49 -9.19 9.85
CA GLY A 185 1.73 -9.85 11.12
C GLY A 185 0.56 -10.72 11.58
N LEU A 186 -0.69 -10.26 11.40
CA LEU A 186 -1.88 -11.08 11.69
C LEU A 186 -2.01 -12.28 10.76
N MET A 187 -1.73 -12.10 9.46
CA MET A 187 -1.83 -13.15 8.44
C MET A 187 -0.75 -14.23 8.57
N GLU A 188 0.35 -13.94 9.26
CA GLU A 188 1.46 -14.88 9.50
C GLU A 188 1.26 -15.75 10.74
N ARG A 189 0.24 -15.46 11.56
CA ARG A 189 -0.05 -16.26 12.74
C ARG A 189 -0.61 -17.64 12.37
N PRO A 190 -0.40 -18.67 13.20
CA PRO A 190 -1.05 -19.96 13.02
C PRO A 190 -2.60 -19.87 13.04
N ASP A 191 -3.15 -18.96 13.84
CA ASP A 191 -4.58 -18.68 14.01
C ASP A 191 -5.09 -17.55 13.11
N TRP A 192 -4.41 -17.28 11.98
CA TRP A 192 -4.66 -16.13 11.10
C TRP A 192 -6.13 -15.94 10.72
N GLU A 193 -6.89 -17.02 10.50
CA GLU A 193 -8.32 -16.98 10.13
C GLU A 193 -9.17 -16.23 11.16
N THR A 194 -8.80 -16.35 12.43
CA THR A 194 -9.46 -15.65 13.54
C THR A 194 -8.78 -14.32 13.85
N ALA A 195 -7.45 -14.26 13.73
CA ALA A 195 -6.67 -13.06 14.01
C ALA A 195 -7.00 -11.91 13.06
N ILE A 196 -7.13 -12.18 11.75
CA ILE A 196 -7.44 -11.16 10.74
C ILE A 196 -8.84 -10.54 10.91
N ARG A 197 -9.74 -11.23 11.62
CA ARG A 197 -11.07 -10.72 11.94
C ARG A 197 -11.06 -9.67 13.06
N LYS A 198 -9.95 -9.50 13.79
CA LYS A 198 -9.81 -8.45 14.82
C LYS A 198 -10.00 -7.08 14.16
N PRO A 199 -10.99 -6.27 14.60
CA PRO A 199 -11.19 -4.95 14.02
C PRO A 199 -9.96 -4.06 14.11
N LEU A 200 -9.68 -3.35 13.01
CA LEU A 200 -8.56 -2.43 12.88
C LEU A 200 -9.05 -0.99 12.77
N CYS A 201 -8.24 -0.03 13.18
CA CYS A 201 -8.53 1.39 13.00
C CYS A 201 -7.26 2.12 12.55
N SER A 202 -7.37 2.97 11.52
CA SER A 202 -6.27 3.81 11.06
C SER A 202 -6.44 5.23 11.57
N LEU A 203 -5.48 5.72 12.36
CA LEU A 203 -5.41 7.11 12.79
C LEU A 203 -4.19 7.78 12.13
N PRO A 204 -4.37 8.82 11.32
CA PRO A 204 -3.29 9.40 10.53
C PRO A 204 -2.31 10.17 11.43
N ALA A 205 -1.08 9.70 11.45
CA ALA A 205 0.06 10.38 12.02
C ALA A 205 1.32 10.16 11.16
N GLY A 206 1.15 9.79 9.89
CA GLY A 206 2.22 9.53 8.93
C GLY A 206 2.39 10.62 7.89
N SER A 207 3.27 10.39 6.93
CA SER A 207 3.41 11.17 5.70
C SER A 207 2.66 10.55 4.51
N GLY A 208 2.12 9.34 4.67
CA GLY A 208 1.19 8.69 3.74
C GLY A 208 0.03 8.17 4.58
N ASN A 209 -1.16 8.70 4.32
CA ASN A 209 -2.38 8.47 5.11
C ASN A 209 -3.55 8.13 4.18
N ALA A 210 -3.28 7.42 3.08
CA ALA A 210 -4.24 7.15 2.02
C ALA A 210 -5.42 6.30 2.51
N LEU A 211 -5.18 5.32 3.38
CA LEU A 211 -6.22 4.50 3.97
C LEU A 211 -7.16 5.32 4.88
N ALA A 212 -6.58 6.19 5.71
CA ALA A 212 -7.34 7.09 6.58
C ALA A 212 -8.16 8.11 5.77
N ALA A 213 -7.57 8.69 4.73
CA ALA A 213 -8.25 9.60 3.80
C ALA A 213 -9.44 8.92 3.09
N SER A 214 -9.25 7.67 2.66
CA SER A 214 -10.29 6.88 2.02
C SER A 214 -11.45 6.60 2.98
N LEU A 215 -11.17 6.19 4.22
CA LEU A 215 -12.19 5.97 5.25
C LEU A 215 -12.96 7.25 5.61
N ASN A 216 -12.27 8.39 5.71
CA ASN A 216 -12.87 9.70 5.91
C ASN A 216 -13.84 10.04 4.77
N HIS A 217 -13.42 9.85 3.52
CA HIS A 217 -14.26 10.06 2.35
C HIS A 217 -15.48 9.14 2.33
N TYR A 218 -15.30 7.84 2.62
CA TYR A 218 -16.41 6.88 2.67
C TYR A 218 -17.43 7.19 3.75
N ALA A 219 -17.00 7.85 4.83
CA ALA A 219 -17.90 8.33 5.88
C ALA A 219 -18.67 9.61 5.50
N GLY A 220 -18.41 10.20 4.32
CA GLY A 220 -19.07 11.41 3.84
C GLY A 220 -18.47 12.71 4.38
N TYR A 221 -17.27 12.67 4.94
CA TYR A 221 -16.55 13.89 5.32
C TYR A 221 -15.86 14.53 4.11
N GLU A 222 -15.68 15.85 4.20
CA GLU A 222 -14.84 16.61 3.26
C GLU A 222 -13.39 16.09 3.25
N GLN A 223 -12.71 16.29 2.12
CA GLN A 223 -11.29 15.97 1.98
C GLN A 223 -10.47 16.95 2.84
N VAL A 224 -9.95 16.44 3.96
CA VAL A 224 -9.17 17.21 4.95
C VAL A 224 -7.82 16.55 5.20
N THR A 225 -6.89 17.30 5.78
CA THR A 225 -5.51 16.85 6.04
C THR A 225 -5.13 17.07 7.51
N ASN A 226 -3.97 16.55 7.92
CA ASN A 226 -3.35 16.80 9.23
C ASN A 226 -4.30 16.56 10.43
N GLU A 227 -4.39 17.50 11.37
CA GLU A 227 -5.18 17.38 12.60
C GLU A 227 -6.68 17.20 12.36
N ASP A 228 -7.23 17.77 11.28
CA ASP A 228 -8.65 17.63 10.93
C ASP A 228 -8.95 16.19 10.50
N LEU A 229 -8.08 15.61 9.65
CA LEU A 229 -8.21 14.21 9.26
C LEU A 229 -8.06 13.27 10.46
N LEU A 230 -7.10 13.56 11.36
CA LEU A 230 -6.92 12.81 12.61
C LEU A 230 -8.17 12.88 13.48
N THR A 231 -8.77 14.06 13.60
CA THR A 231 -9.98 14.28 14.38
C THR A 231 -11.15 13.49 13.79
N ASN A 232 -11.39 13.58 12.48
CA ASN A 232 -12.45 12.83 11.81
C ASN A 232 -12.28 11.32 11.99
N CYS A 233 -11.08 10.77 11.76
CA CYS A 233 -10.81 9.35 11.95
C CYS A 233 -10.99 8.91 13.41
N THR A 234 -10.65 9.77 14.38
CA THR A 234 -10.91 9.50 15.80
C THR A 234 -12.40 9.50 16.11
N LEU A 235 -13.18 10.41 15.51
CA LEU A 235 -14.64 10.41 15.65
C LEU A 235 -15.28 9.14 15.08
N LEU A 236 -14.74 8.59 13.98
CA LEU A 236 -15.17 7.28 13.45
C LEU A 236 -14.93 6.16 14.48
N LEU A 237 -13.78 6.14 15.15
CA LEU A 237 -13.48 5.21 16.24
C LEU A 237 -14.45 5.36 17.41
N CYS A 238 -14.73 6.59 17.83
CA CYS A 238 -15.73 6.86 18.87
C CYS A 238 -17.14 6.41 18.44
N GLY A 239 -17.45 6.51 17.14
CA GLY A 239 -18.69 6.04 16.51
C GLY A 239 -18.79 4.52 16.38
N ARG A 240 -17.68 3.78 16.53
CA ARG A 240 -17.59 2.31 16.68
C ARG A 240 -18.10 1.46 15.53
N ARG A 241 -18.52 2.05 14.42
CA ARG A 241 -19.01 1.33 13.25
C ARG A 241 -17.89 0.58 12.57
N LEU A 242 -18.18 -0.66 12.20
CA LEU A 242 -17.26 -1.53 11.48
C LEU A 242 -17.72 -1.71 10.04
N VAL A 243 -16.77 -1.61 9.12
CA VAL A 243 -16.95 -1.84 7.70
C VAL A 243 -15.99 -2.95 7.25
N PRO A 244 -16.45 -3.91 6.44
CA PRO A 244 -15.57 -4.93 5.89
C PRO A 244 -14.71 -4.32 4.78
N MET A 245 -13.46 -4.77 4.68
CA MET A 245 -12.48 -4.29 3.70
C MET A 245 -11.92 -5.44 2.87
N ASN A 246 -11.71 -5.18 1.58
CA ASN A 246 -11.01 -6.12 0.70
C ASN A 246 -9.53 -6.23 1.10
N LEU A 247 -8.93 -7.39 0.87
CA LEU A 247 -7.48 -7.62 1.08
C LEU A 247 -6.85 -8.15 -0.20
N LEU A 248 -5.72 -7.60 -0.63
CA LEU A 248 -4.99 -8.09 -1.80
C LEU A 248 -3.90 -9.09 -1.38
N SER A 249 -4.01 -10.33 -1.82
CA SER A 249 -2.98 -11.35 -1.66
C SER A 249 -2.01 -11.27 -2.84
N LEU A 250 -0.71 -11.10 -2.58
CA LEU A 250 0.34 -10.97 -3.58
C LEU A 250 1.30 -12.16 -3.50
N HIS A 251 1.67 -12.68 -4.67
CA HIS A 251 2.67 -13.74 -4.85
C HIS A 251 3.77 -13.21 -5.76
N MET A 252 5.01 -13.31 -5.28
CA MET A 252 6.22 -12.90 -5.99
C MET A 252 6.95 -14.11 -6.57
N ALA A 253 7.77 -13.91 -7.61
CA ALA A 253 8.57 -14.97 -8.23
C ALA A 253 9.56 -15.65 -7.27
N SER A 254 10.04 -14.91 -6.27
CA SER A 254 10.88 -15.40 -5.16
C SER A 254 10.16 -16.40 -4.24
N GLY A 255 8.86 -16.62 -4.43
CA GLY A 255 8.02 -17.40 -3.53
C GLY A 255 7.52 -16.60 -2.32
N LEU A 256 7.91 -15.32 -2.21
CA LEU A 256 7.42 -14.44 -1.16
C LEU A 256 5.92 -14.16 -1.34
N ARG A 257 5.16 -14.39 -0.28
CA ARG A 257 3.74 -14.03 -0.17
C ARG A 257 3.57 -12.84 0.76
N VAL A 258 2.87 -11.81 0.30
CA VAL A 258 2.61 -10.56 1.05
C VAL A 258 1.15 -10.16 0.87
N PHE A 259 0.58 -9.51 1.87
CA PHE A 259 -0.75 -8.93 1.80
C PHE A 259 -0.68 -7.40 1.71
N SER A 260 -1.52 -6.84 0.85
CA SER A 260 -1.66 -5.40 0.65
C SER A 260 -3.05 -4.94 1.07
N VAL A 261 -3.08 -3.87 1.87
CA VAL A 261 -4.33 -3.25 2.37
C VAL A 261 -4.75 -2.05 1.53
N LEU A 262 -3.87 -1.53 0.68
CA LEU A 262 -4.09 -0.28 -0.04
C LEU A 262 -3.73 -0.41 -1.52
N SER A 263 -2.46 -0.68 -1.84
CA SER A 263 -2.00 -0.60 -3.22
C SER A 263 -0.75 -1.43 -3.54
N LEU A 264 -0.63 -1.78 -4.81
CA LEU A 264 0.64 -2.13 -5.44
C LEU A 264 0.89 -1.15 -6.60
N ALA A 265 2.00 -0.44 -6.54
CA ALA A 265 2.45 0.47 -7.58
C ALA A 265 3.74 -0.02 -8.24
N TRP A 266 3.84 0.19 -9.55
CA TRP A 266 5.04 -0.05 -10.35
C TRP A 266 5.27 1.11 -11.32
N GLY A 267 6.53 1.40 -11.60
CA GLY A 267 6.95 2.49 -12.47
C GLY A 267 6.88 3.85 -11.78
N PHE A 268 6.29 4.85 -12.44
CA PHE A 268 6.33 6.25 -12.02
C PHE A 268 5.90 6.47 -10.55
N ILE A 269 4.82 5.84 -10.09
CA ILE A 269 4.32 6.04 -8.72
C ILE A 269 5.30 5.44 -7.70
N ALA A 270 5.78 4.21 -7.93
CA ALA A 270 6.75 3.58 -7.04
C ALA A 270 8.06 4.37 -6.96
N ASP A 271 8.53 4.90 -8.08
CA ASP A 271 9.68 5.82 -8.12
C ASP A 271 9.46 7.05 -7.25
N VAL A 272 8.27 7.67 -7.30
CA VAL A 272 7.93 8.83 -6.46
C VAL A 272 7.92 8.45 -4.98
N ASP A 273 7.34 7.31 -4.62
CA ASP A 273 7.31 6.83 -3.24
C ASP A 273 8.74 6.70 -2.68
N ILE A 274 9.61 6.03 -3.42
CA ILE A 274 10.98 5.72 -3.01
C ILE A 274 11.85 6.97 -2.99
N GLU A 275 11.85 7.73 -4.08
CA GLU A 275 12.73 8.89 -4.21
C GLU A 275 12.30 10.04 -3.29
N SER A 276 11.02 10.10 -2.89
CA SER A 276 10.52 11.11 -1.97
C SER A 276 10.84 10.83 -0.49
N GLU A 277 11.31 9.64 -0.13
CA GLU A 277 11.70 9.30 1.25
C GLU A 277 12.78 10.24 1.80
N LYS A 278 13.71 10.70 0.95
CA LYS A 278 14.73 11.70 1.34
C LYS A 278 14.13 13.06 1.75
N PHE A 279 12.87 13.30 1.39
CA PHE A 279 12.11 14.51 1.70
C PHE A 279 11.04 14.28 2.77
N ARG A 280 11.12 13.21 3.58
CA ARG A 280 10.12 12.89 4.62
C ARG A 280 9.83 14.02 5.62
N ARG A 281 10.78 14.95 5.80
CA ARG A 281 10.59 16.18 6.60
C ARG A 281 9.50 17.11 6.06
N LEU A 282 9.17 17.04 4.77
CA LEU A 282 8.11 17.82 4.14
C LEU A 282 6.70 17.30 4.51
N GLY A 283 6.57 16.05 4.99
CA GLY A 283 5.26 15.42 5.17
C GLY A 283 4.68 14.99 3.82
N GLU A 284 3.37 15.14 3.61
CA GLU A 284 2.71 14.69 2.37
C GLU A 284 3.18 15.42 1.11
N MET A 285 3.61 16.69 1.24
CA MET A 285 4.18 17.48 0.12
C MET A 285 5.38 16.82 -0.58
N ARG A 286 6.03 15.85 0.08
CA ARG A 286 7.12 15.06 -0.52
C ARG A 286 6.68 14.37 -1.81
N PHE A 287 5.42 13.93 -1.90
CA PHE A 287 4.90 13.21 -3.06
C PHE A 287 4.70 14.16 -4.24
N THR A 288 4.21 15.38 -3.98
CA THR A 288 4.13 16.44 -4.99
C THR A 288 5.51 16.82 -5.53
N LEU A 289 6.49 17.03 -4.63
CA LEU A 289 7.86 17.30 -5.04
C LEU A 289 8.47 16.13 -5.83
N GLY A 290 8.31 14.91 -5.34
CA GLY A 290 8.77 13.69 -6.01
C GLY A 290 8.17 13.54 -7.40
N THR A 291 6.87 13.79 -7.55
CA THR A 291 6.16 13.78 -8.82
C THR A 291 6.74 14.79 -9.80
N ILE A 292 6.96 16.04 -9.38
CA ILE A 292 7.56 17.08 -10.24
C ILE A 292 8.96 16.66 -10.70
N LEU A 293 9.79 16.14 -9.78
CA LEU A 293 11.14 15.67 -10.10
C LEU A 293 11.13 14.46 -11.05
N ARG A 294 10.18 13.52 -10.90
CA ARG A 294 10.03 12.37 -11.80
C ARG A 294 9.44 12.74 -13.14
N LEU A 295 8.59 13.75 -13.18
CA LEU A 295 8.06 14.26 -14.43
C LEU A 295 9.15 14.96 -15.27
N ALA A 296 10.08 15.66 -14.62
CA ALA A 296 11.22 16.30 -15.29
C ALA A 296 12.15 15.29 -15.98
N SER A 297 12.32 14.10 -15.40
CA SER A 297 13.07 12.97 -15.99
C SER A 297 12.17 11.76 -16.24
N LEU A 298 11.04 11.99 -16.90
CA LEU A 298 10.06 10.94 -17.20
C LEU A 298 10.73 9.78 -17.94
N ARG A 299 10.47 8.56 -17.46
CA ARG A 299 10.91 7.29 -18.06
C ARG A 299 9.74 6.33 -18.22
N THR A 300 9.92 5.36 -19.10
CA THR A 300 9.01 4.23 -19.30
C THR A 300 9.66 2.95 -18.77
N TYR A 301 8.83 1.97 -18.49
CA TYR A 301 9.19 0.69 -17.89
C TYR A 301 8.65 -0.42 -18.77
N GLN A 302 9.51 -1.38 -19.09
CA GLN A 302 9.12 -2.51 -19.92
C GLN A 302 8.59 -3.65 -19.06
N GLY A 303 7.40 -4.13 -19.38
CA GLY A 303 6.78 -5.25 -18.67
C GLY A 303 5.57 -5.81 -19.39
N ARG A 304 5.06 -6.93 -18.90
CA ARG A 304 3.81 -7.53 -19.40
C ARG A 304 2.76 -7.45 -18.29
N LEU A 305 1.59 -6.90 -18.63
CA LEU A 305 0.44 -6.81 -17.72
C LEU A 305 -0.68 -7.73 -18.24
N ALA A 306 -1.23 -8.54 -17.35
CA ALA A 306 -2.45 -9.30 -17.57
C ALA A 306 -3.38 -9.15 -16.37
N TYR A 307 -4.69 -9.22 -16.59
CA TYR A 307 -5.66 -9.08 -15.51
C TYR A 307 -6.97 -9.83 -15.78
N LEU A 308 -7.68 -10.12 -14.70
CA LEU A 308 -9.02 -10.71 -14.70
C LEU A 308 -10.05 -9.65 -14.32
N PRO A 309 -10.81 -9.08 -15.28
CA PRO A 309 -11.84 -8.09 -14.99
C PRO A 309 -13.03 -8.72 -14.27
N VAL A 310 -13.70 -7.94 -13.42
CA VAL A 310 -14.85 -8.39 -12.59
C VAL A 310 -15.93 -9.10 -13.43
N GLY A 311 -16.26 -8.56 -14.61
CA GLY A 311 -17.30 -9.11 -15.48
C GLY A 311 -17.03 -10.50 -16.08
N GLN A 312 -15.77 -10.98 -16.09
CA GLN A 312 -15.42 -12.28 -16.67
C GLN A 312 -15.48 -13.43 -15.66
N VAL A 313 -15.35 -13.15 -14.37
CA VAL A 313 -15.33 -14.14 -13.28
C VAL A 313 -16.62 -14.96 -13.22
N VAL A 314 -17.77 -14.29 -13.40
CA VAL A 314 -19.11 -14.89 -13.30
C VAL A 314 -19.36 -15.94 -14.40
N SER A 315 -18.62 -15.89 -15.52
CA SER A 315 -18.88 -16.75 -16.67
C SER A 315 -18.17 -18.11 -16.64
N LYS A 316 -17.07 -18.25 -15.89
CA LYS A 316 -16.17 -19.41 -16.00
C LYS A 316 -15.38 -19.65 -14.71
N MET A 317 -16.02 -20.17 -13.66
CA MET A 317 -15.28 -20.79 -12.54
C MET A 317 -15.03 -22.28 -12.86
N PRO A 318 -13.78 -22.74 -12.98
CA PRO A 318 -13.47 -24.15 -13.12
C PRO A 318 -13.58 -24.84 -11.76
N THR A 319 -14.37 -25.90 -11.69
CA THR A 319 -14.77 -26.62 -10.47
C THR A 319 -13.67 -27.53 -9.87
N SER A 320 -12.42 -27.50 -10.36
CA SER A 320 -11.51 -28.64 -10.23
C SER A 320 -10.14 -28.41 -9.58
N TRP A 321 -9.86 -27.28 -8.91
CA TRP A 321 -8.53 -27.05 -8.28
C TRP A 321 -8.54 -27.03 -6.74
N ALA A 322 -9.61 -27.51 -6.11
CA ALA A 322 -9.77 -27.46 -4.66
C ALA A 322 -9.12 -28.63 -3.88
N LEU A 323 -8.40 -29.54 -4.54
CA LEU A 323 -7.80 -30.72 -3.91
C LEU A 323 -6.28 -30.66 -4.13
N ASP A 324 -5.52 -30.49 -3.04
CA ASP A 324 -4.04 -30.59 -2.89
C ASP A 324 -3.25 -29.34 -2.45
N ARG A 325 -3.82 -28.44 -1.64
CA ARG A 325 -3.00 -27.39 -0.97
C ARG A 325 -3.32 -27.21 0.51
N GLN A 326 -3.14 -28.27 1.29
CA GLN A 326 -3.21 -28.24 2.77
C GLN A 326 -1.96 -27.65 3.44
N ASP A 327 -0.90 -27.33 2.68
CA ASP A 327 0.41 -26.90 3.20
C ASP A 327 0.71 -25.40 3.00
N GLN A 328 -0.29 -24.58 2.65
CA GLN A 328 -0.09 -23.14 2.44
C GLN A 328 -0.54 -22.31 3.65
N GLN A 329 0.37 -21.49 4.18
CA GLN A 329 0.04 -20.44 5.13
C GLN A 329 -0.82 -19.36 4.42
N GLY A 330 -2.07 -19.19 4.87
CA GLY A 330 -3.02 -18.19 4.35
C GLY A 330 -4.08 -18.74 3.36
N PRO A 331 -4.96 -17.86 2.83
CA PRO A 331 -6.09 -18.29 1.96
C PRO A 331 -5.64 -18.93 0.64
N VAL A 332 -6.52 -19.71 0.02
CA VAL A 332 -6.31 -20.23 -1.35
C VAL A 332 -6.71 -19.17 -2.38
N ASP A 333 -5.77 -18.76 -3.23
CA ASP A 333 -6.01 -17.82 -4.33
C ASP A 333 -6.42 -18.55 -5.62
N ALA A 334 -7.71 -18.90 -5.71
CA ALA A 334 -8.26 -19.79 -6.75
C ALA A 334 -8.19 -19.24 -8.19
N HIS A 335 -7.96 -17.94 -8.39
CA HIS A 335 -7.80 -17.35 -9.72
C HIS A 335 -6.35 -17.35 -10.20
N LEU A 336 -5.39 -17.67 -9.32
CA LEU A 336 -3.96 -17.60 -9.62
C LEU A 336 -3.42 -18.99 -9.98
N VAL A 337 -2.76 -19.07 -11.13
CA VAL A 337 -1.91 -20.21 -11.51
C VAL A 337 -0.46 -19.92 -11.13
N PRO A 338 0.44 -20.91 -11.05
CA PRO A 338 1.87 -20.68 -10.82
C PRO A 338 2.46 -19.62 -11.77
N LEU A 339 3.49 -18.91 -11.32
CA LEU A 339 4.07 -17.81 -12.10
C LEU A 339 4.81 -18.29 -13.36
N GLU A 340 5.22 -19.56 -13.36
CA GLU A 340 5.90 -20.25 -14.46
C GLU A 340 4.92 -20.65 -15.58
N GLU A 341 3.64 -20.79 -15.26
CA GLU A 341 2.58 -21.11 -16.20
C GLU A 341 2.01 -19.85 -16.86
N PRO A 342 1.55 -19.91 -18.13
CA PRO A 342 0.87 -18.78 -18.74
C PRO A 342 -0.42 -18.44 -17.98
N VAL A 343 -0.78 -17.16 -17.92
CA VAL A 343 -2.08 -16.74 -17.36
C VAL A 343 -3.24 -17.46 -18.07
N PRO A 344 -4.33 -17.77 -17.36
CA PRO A 344 -5.48 -18.46 -17.96
C PRO A 344 -6.01 -17.74 -19.21
N SER A 345 -6.47 -18.50 -20.20
CA SER A 345 -6.91 -17.97 -21.50
C SER A 345 -8.10 -17.01 -21.45
N HIS A 346 -8.83 -17.00 -20.33
CA HIS A 346 -9.94 -16.08 -20.09
C HIS A 346 -9.51 -14.74 -19.50
N TRP A 347 -8.23 -14.56 -19.15
CA TRP A 347 -7.68 -13.27 -18.70
C TRP A 347 -7.42 -12.35 -19.89
N THR A 348 -7.49 -11.05 -19.64
CA THR A 348 -7.09 -10.03 -20.62
C THR A 348 -5.58 -9.80 -20.51
N VAL A 349 -4.85 -10.03 -21.61
CA VAL A 349 -3.44 -9.68 -21.73
C VAL A 349 -3.32 -8.33 -22.43
N VAL A 350 -2.67 -7.36 -21.78
CA VAL A 350 -2.43 -6.04 -22.37
C VAL A 350 -1.39 -6.19 -23.49
N PRO A 351 -1.70 -5.72 -24.73
CA PRO A 351 -0.79 -5.86 -25.86
C PRO A 351 0.43 -4.94 -25.74
N GLU A 352 0.29 -3.80 -25.08
CA GLU A 352 1.40 -2.90 -24.78
C GLU A 352 2.38 -3.51 -23.79
N GLN A 353 3.67 -3.25 -24.02
CA GLN A 353 4.75 -3.69 -23.15
C GLN A 353 5.51 -2.54 -22.50
N ASP A 354 5.23 -1.29 -22.88
CA ASP A 354 5.88 -0.10 -22.34
C ASP A 354 4.86 0.75 -21.55
N PHE A 355 5.11 0.91 -20.26
CA PHE A 355 4.25 1.62 -19.33
C PHE A 355 4.98 2.81 -18.72
N VAL A 356 4.24 3.86 -18.37
CA VAL A 356 4.73 4.89 -17.44
C VAL A 356 4.48 4.44 -16.00
N LEU A 357 3.31 3.83 -15.74
CA LEU A 357 2.95 3.28 -14.44
C LEU A 357 1.92 2.16 -14.58
N VAL A 358 1.89 1.29 -13.58
CA VAL A 358 0.80 0.36 -13.28
C VAL A 358 0.48 0.50 -11.80
N LEU A 359 -0.80 0.60 -11.45
CA LEU A 359 -1.30 0.78 -10.09
C LEU A 359 -2.52 -0.12 -9.86
N ALA A 360 -2.37 -1.09 -8.97
CA ALA A 360 -3.49 -1.76 -8.33
C ALA A 360 -3.82 -1.02 -7.03
N LEU A 361 -5.08 -0.62 -6.84
CA LEU A 361 -5.53 0.22 -5.73
C LEU A 361 -6.87 -0.29 -5.19
N LEU A 362 -6.95 -0.57 -3.89
CA LEU A 362 -8.15 -1.07 -3.23
C LEU A 362 -9.12 0.06 -2.81
N HIS A 363 -8.60 1.28 -2.65
CA HIS A 363 -9.33 2.40 -2.06
C HIS A 363 -9.38 3.66 -2.93
N SER A 364 -10.10 4.68 -2.47
CA SER A 364 -10.35 5.90 -3.24
C SER A 364 -9.12 6.81 -3.36
N HIS A 365 -8.27 6.84 -2.33
CA HIS A 365 -7.17 7.81 -2.21
C HIS A 365 -5.78 7.14 -2.31
N LEU A 366 -4.81 7.89 -2.82
CA LEU A 366 -3.36 7.60 -2.74
C LEU A 366 -2.64 8.43 -1.65
N GLY A 367 -3.36 9.37 -1.05
CA GLY A 367 -2.89 10.28 -0.01
C GLY A 367 -4.04 11.23 0.38
N SER A 368 -3.88 12.05 1.41
CA SER A 368 -5.00 12.88 1.90
C SER A 368 -5.50 13.91 0.86
N GLU A 369 -4.62 14.31 -0.06
CA GLU A 369 -4.93 15.24 -1.16
C GLU A 369 -4.89 14.57 -2.54
N MET A 370 -5.01 13.23 -2.63
CA MET A 370 -4.92 12.51 -3.90
C MET A 370 -6.09 11.55 -4.07
N PHE A 371 -7.23 12.05 -4.58
CA PHE A 371 -8.43 11.27 -4.89
C PHE A 371 -8.27 10.54 -6.24
N ALA A 372 -7.64 9.36 -6.19
CA ALA A 372 -7.19 8.60 -7.35
C ALA A 372 -8.28 7.73 -8.00
N ALA A 373 -9.28 7.28 -7.25
CA ALA A 373 -10.38 6.46 -7.76
C ALA A 373 -11.76 7.11 -7.51
N PRO A 374 -12.15 8.12 -8.32
CA PRO A 374 -13.38 8.88 -8.15
C PRO A 374 -14.66 8.13 -8.56
N MET A 375 -14.53 6.98 -9.22
CA MET A 375 -15.65 6.18 -9.70
C MET A 375 -16.41 5.43 -8.59
N GLY A 376 -15.97 5.54 -7.33
CA GLY A 376 -16.67 5.01 -6.17
C GLY A 376 -15.88 3.95 -5.41
N HIS A 377 -16.49 3.44 -4.33
CA HIS A 377 -15.92 2.37 -3.52
C HIS A 377 -15.80 1.08 -4.34
N SER A 378 -14.67 0.37 -4.23
CA SER A 378 -14.52 -0.94 -4.86
C SER A 378 -15.58 -1.92 -4.32
N GLU A 379 -16.29 -2.62 -5.21
CA GLU A 379 -17.19 -3.69 -4.79
C GLU A 379 -16.44 -4.79 -4.01
N ALA A 380 -17.16 -5.58 -3.22
CA ALA A 380 -16.55 -6.68 -2.48
C ALA A 380 -15.84 -7.63 -3.46
N GLY A 381 -14.54 -7.86 -3.24
CA GLY A 381 -13.71 -8.73 -4.08
C GLY A 381 -13.16 -8.08 -5.35
N ALA A 382 -13.34 -6.76 -5.54
CA ALA A 382 -12.75 -6.01 -6.64
C ALA A 382 -11.69 -5.01 -6.16
N MET A 383 -10.83 -4.60 -7.08
CA MET A 383 -9.92 -3.47 -6.92
C MET A 383 -9.85 -2.66 -8.22
N HIS A 384 -9.34 -1.44 -8.10
CA HIS A 384 -9.07 -0.56 -9.22
C HIS A 384 -7.71 -0.89 -9.83
N LEU A 385 -7.66 -1.17 -11.14
CA LEU A 385 -6.40 -1.27 -11.87
C LEU A 385 -6.28 -0.10 -12.83
N PHE A 386 -5.24 0.70 -12.64
CA PHE A 386 -4.86 1.79 -13.53
C PHE A 386 -3.52 1.45 -14.20
N TYR A 387 -3.40 1.81 -15.47
CA TYR A 387 -2.09 1.85 -16.11
C TYR A 387 -2.02 3.00 -17.10
N VAL A 388 -0.82 3.55 -17.27
CA VAL A 388 -0.56 4.60 -18.25
C VAL A 388 0.39 4.06 -19.30
N ARG A 389 -0.06 4.01 -20.55
CA ARG A 389 0.72 3.56 -21.70
C ARG A 389 1.84 4.55 -22.01
N ALA A 390 2.96 4.07 -22.54
CA ALA A 390 3.98 4.93 -23.11
C ALA A 390 3.42 5.85 -24.21
N GLY A 391 4.04 7.01 -24.40
CA GLY A 391 3.64 8.03 -25.39
C GLY A 391 2.86 9.21 -24.81
N VAL A 392 2.40 9.14 -23.56
CA VAL A 392 1.80 10.29 -22.87
C VAL A 392 2.80 11.43 -22.70
N SER A 393 2.37 12.68 -22.92
CA SER A 393 3.23 13.84 -22.72
C SER A 393 3.38 14.19 -21.23
N ARG A 394 4.51 14.80 -20.87
CA ARG A 394 4.74 15.33 -19.50
C ARG A 394 3.66 16.33 -19.08
N ALA A 395 3.22 17.18 -20.01
CA ALA A 395 2.16 18.16 -19.75
C ALA A 395 0.81 17.49 -19.44
N MET A 396 0.48 16.39 -20.13
CA MET A 396 -0.73 15.61 -19.84
C MET A 396 -0.63 14.92 -18.49
N LEU A 397 0.51 14.28 -18.18
CA LEU A 397 0.72 13.67 -16.85
C LEU A 397 0.62 14.70 -15.71
N LEU A 398 1.18 15.90 -15.89
CA LEU A 398 1.02 16.98 -14.91
C LEU A 398 -0.46 17.36 -14.73
N ARG A 399 -1.21 17.48 -15.84
CA ARG A 399 -2.64 17.80 -15.80
C ARG A 399 -3.43 16.72 -15.06
N LEU A 400 -3.15 15.44 -15.33
CA LEU A 400 -3.76 14.32 -14.62
C LEU A 400 -3.43 14.38 -13.12
N PHE A 401 -2.17 14.61 -12.76
CA PHE A 401 -1.75 14.72 -11.37
C PHE A 401 -2.46 15.86 -10.63
N LEU A 402 -2.47 17.07 -11.20
CA LEU A 402 -3.15 18.22 -10.59
C LEU A 402 -4.68 18.03 -10.49
N ALA A 403 -5.28 17.38 -11.49
CA ALA A 403 -6.72 17.06 -11.45
C ALA A 403 -7.07 15.97 -10.44
N MET A 404 -6.10 15.17 -9.98
CA MET A 404 -6.29 14.10 -9.00
C MET A 404 -6.66 14.60 -7.61
N GLU A 405 -6.24 15.82 -7.24
CA GLU A 405 -6.60 16.45 -5.96
C GLU A 405 -8.11 16.50 -5.74
N LYS A 406 -8.88 16.69 -6.82
CA LYS A 406 -10.34 16.75 -6.81
C LYS A 406 -11.01 15.56 -7.53
N GLY A 407 -10.26 14.52 -7.84
CA GLY A 407 -10.79 13.34 -8.55
C GLY A 407 -11.26 13.62 -9.98
N ARG A 408 -10.78 14.68 -10.65
CA ARG A 408 -11.22 15.06 -12.02
C ARG A 408 -10.29 14.58 -13.13
N HIS A 409 -9.27 13.80 -12.80
CA HIS A 409 -8.28 13.33 -13.77
C HIS A 409 -8.89 12.40 -14.83
N MET A 410 -9.99 11.70 -14.52
CA MET A 410 -10.74 10.89 -15.48
C MET A 410 -11.46 11.74 -16.53
N GLU A 411 -11.86 12.98 -16.21
CA GLU A 411 -12.50 13.93 -17.13
C GLU A 411 -11.52 14.49 -18.18
N CYS A 412 -10.21 14.31 -17.98
CA CYS A 412 -9.19 14.76 -18.92
C CYS A 412 -9.19 13.96 -20.24
N ASN A 413 -9.95 12.86 -20.33
CA ASN A 413 -10.08 12.00 -21.52
C ASN A 413 -8.72 11.61 -22.13
N CYS A 414 -7.74 11.30 -21.27
CA CYS A 414 -6.41 10.92 -21.70
C CYS A 414 -6.44 9.49 -22.29
N PRO A 415 -6.15 9.28 -23.60
CA PRO A 415 -6.23 7.95 -24.22
C PRO A 415 -5.11 6.99 -23.76
N TYR A 416 -4.13 7.51 -23.02
CA TYR A 416 -3.02 6.72 -22.46
C TYR A 416 -3.34 6.17 -21.07
N LEU A 417 -4.25 6.81 -20.33
CA LEU A 417 -4.68 6.36 -19.01
C LEU A 417 -5.82 5.37 -19.20
N VAL A 418 -5.60 4.13 -18.76
CA VAL A 418 -6.61 3.08 -18.76
C VAL A 418 -6.98 2.75 -17.33
N TYR A 419 -8.28 2.55 -17.11
CA TYR A 419 -8.86 2.08 -15.86
C TYR A 419 -9.71 0.84 -16.12
N VAL A 420 -9.60 -0.16 -15.24
CA VAL A 420 -10.43 -1.36 -15.28
C VAL A 420 -10.63 -1.91 -13.85
N PRO A 421 -11.87 -2.26 -13.45
CA PRO A 421 -12.09 -3.00 -12.20
C PRO A 421 -11.72 -4.48 -12.39
N VAL A 422 -10.89 -5.00 -11.50
CA VAL A 422 -10.33 -6.37 -11.61
C VAL A 422 -10.43 -7.12 -10.29
N VAL A 423 -10.42 -8.44 -10.35
CA VAL A 423 -10.30 -9.32 -9.17
C VAL A 423 -8.91 -9.90 -9.01
N ALA A 424 -8.13 -9.94 -10.09
CA ALA A 424 -6.77 -10.47 -10.10
C ALA A 424 -5.93 -9.84 -11.22
N PHE A 425 -4.62 -9.86 -11.06
CA PHE A 425 -3.66 -9.38 -12.06
C PHE A 425 -2.33 -10.14 -11.98
N ARG A 426 -1.55 -10.04 -13.05
CA ARG A 426 -0.15 -10.45 -13.12
C ARG A 426 0.65 -9.36 -13.84
N LEU A 427 1.79 -9.00 -13.26
CA LEU A 427 2.72 -8.01 -13.78
C LEU A 427 4.12 -8.62 -13.82
N GLU A 428 4.71 -8.64 -15.01
CA GLU A 428 6.04 -9.20 -15.29
C GLU A 428 6.97 -8.09 -15.80
N PRO A 429 7.74 -7.41 -14.93
CA PRO A 429 8.78 -6.47 -15.33
C PRO A 429 9.90 -7.15 -16.14
N ARG A 430 10.40 -6.52 -17.20
CA ARG A 430 11.37 -7.13 -18.15
C ARG A 430 12.74 -6.45 -18.21
N ASP A 431 12.82 -5.16 -17.92
CA ASP A 431 14.06 -4.38 -18.09
C ASP A 431 14.93 -4.35 -16.83
N GLY A 432 14.54 -5.05 -15.76
CA GLY A 432 15.18 -5.00 -14.45
C GLY A 432 15.19 -3.60 -13.83
N LYS A 433 14.43 -2.66 -14.41
CA LYS A 433 14.32 -1.28 -13.95
C LYS A 433 13.00 -1.11 -13.21
N GLY A 434 13.06 -0.26 -12.21
CA GLY A 434 11.91 0.02 -11.36
C GLY A 434 11.89 -0.87 -10.13
N MET A 435 11.03 -0.47 -9.21
CA MET A 435 10.79 -1.12 -7.93
C MET A 435 9.27 -1.19 -7.76
N PHE A 436 8.80 -2.06 -6.88
CA PHE A 436 7.43 -1.99 -6.42
C PHE A 436 7.34 -1.15 -5.15
N ALA A 437 6.22 -0.45 -5.02
CA ALA A 437 5.76 0.07 -3.74
C ALA A 437 4.46 -0.66 -3.38
N VAL A 438 4.47 -1.41 -2.28
CA VAL A 438 3.29 -2.12 -1.77
C VAL A 438 2.86 -1.43 -0.48
N ASP A 439 1.69 -0.80 -0.49
CA ASP A 439 1.20 0.08 0.58
C ASP A 439 2.22 1.17 0.97
N GLY A 440 3.02 1.63 0.00
CA GLY A 440 4.11 2.59 0.18
C GLY A 440 5.45 1.98 0.64
N GLU A 441 5.52 0.67 0.90
CA GLU A 441 6.74 -0.03 1.28
C GLU A 441 7.52 -0.52 0.06
N LEU A 442 8.83 -0.30 0.09
CA LEU A 442 9.73 -0.69 -1.00
C LEU A 442 9.88 -2.21 -1.10
N MET A 443 9.63 -2.73 -2.31
CA MET A 443 9.89 -4.11 -2.71
C MET A 443 10.69 -4.19 -4.02
N VAL A 444 11.51 -5.22 -4.15
CA VAL A 444 12.28 -5.49 -5.37
C VAL A 444 11.30 -5.80 -6.51
N SER A 445 11.55 -5.22 -7.69
CA SER A 445 10.76 -5.49 -8.88
C SER A 445 11.09 -6.88 -9.42
N GLU A 446 10.17 -7.81 -9.23
CA GLU A 446 10.17 -9.14 -9.81
C GLU A 446 8.81 -9.45 -10.45
N THR A 447 8.59 -10.65 -10.97
CA THR A 447 7.24 -11.00 -11.42
C THR A 447 6.33 -11.10 -10.21
N VAL A 448 5.18 -10.43 -10.27
CA VAL A 448 4.17 -10.41 -9.21
C VAL A 448 2.80 -10.74 -9.80
N GLN A 449 2.01 -11.48 -9.05
CA GLN A 449 0.57 -11.62 -9.30
C GLN A 449 -0.21 -11.43 -8.02
N GLY A 450 -1.46 -11.01 -8.14
CA GLY A 450 -2.31 -10.81 -6.98
C GLY A 450 -3.77 -11.08 -7.23
N GLN A 451 -4.46 -11.46 -6.16
CA GLN A 451 -5.90 -11.69 -6.13
C GLN A 451 -6.52 -10.94 -4.95
N VAL A 452 -7.65 -10.27 -5.21
CA VAL A 452 -8.46 -9.62 -4.19
C VAL A 452 -9.28 -10.65 -3.43
N ARG A 453 -9.29 -10.53 -2.11
CA ARG A 453 -10.13 -11.28 -1.19
C ARG A 453 -11.27 -10.37 -0.73
N PRO A 454 -12.53 -10.76 -0.95
CA PRO A 454 -13.68 -9.94 -0.57
C PRO A 454 -13.81 -9.86 0.95
N ASN A 455 -14.11 -8.67 1.48
CA ASN A 455 -14.55 -8.46 2.87
C ASN A 455 -13.73 -9.23 3.91
N TYR A 456 -12.41 -9.16 3.81
CA TYR A 456 -11.51 -10.09 4.49
C TYR A 456 -11.16 -9.69 5.92
N PHE A 457 -11.15 -8.39 6.20
CA PHE A 457 -10.89 -7.84 7.54
C PHE A 457 -11.83 -6.69 7.84
N TRP A 458 -11.93 -6.33 9.12
CA TRP A 458 -12.83 -5.27 9.58
C TRP A 458 -12.04 -3.99 9.89
N MET A 459 -12.55 -2.86 9.43
CA MET A 459 -12.05 -1.55 9.84
C MET A 459 -13.13 -0.73 10.52
N VAL A 460 -12.71 0.09 11.47
CA VAL A 460 -13.50 1.22 11.94
C VAL A 460 -13.72 2.19 10.77
N GLY A 461 -14.98 2.50 10.48
CA GLY A 461 -15.35 3.38 9.38
C GLY A 461 -16.79 3.86 9.46
N GLY A 462 -17.15 4.82 8.62
CA GLY A 462 -18.52 5.29 8.44
C GLY A 462 -19.12 4.77 7.13
N ARG A 463 -20.46 4.62 7.08
CA ARG A 463 -21.18 4.58 5.80
C ARG A 463 -21.72 5.97 5.53
N GLY A 464 -21.18 6.65 4.53
CA GLY A 464 -21.91 7.69 3.82
C GLY A 464 -23.08 7.04 3.07
N GLU A 465 -24.18 7.76 2.90
CA GLU A 465 -25.19 7.34 1.93
C GLU A 465 -24.53 7.24 0.55
N PRO A 466 -24.78 6.18 -0.23
CA PRO A 466 -24.25 6.11 -1.58
C PRO A 466 -24.74 7.35 -2.36
N PRO A 467 -23.87 7.99 -3.16
CA PRO A 467 -24.34 9.02 -4.08
C PRO A 467 -25.42 8.41 -4.99
N PRO A 468 -26.45 9.18 -5.39
CA PRO A 468 -27.49 8.67 -6.27
C PRO A 468 -26.82 8.08 -7.52
N SER A 469 -27.04 6.79 -7.74
CA SER A 469 -26.55 6.07 -8.91
C SER A 469 -26.93 6.84 -10.16
N LEU A 470 -25.93 7.23 -10.96
CA LEU A 470 -26.16 7.63 -12.34
C LEU A 470 -26.80 6.44 -13.05
N GLU A 471 -28.12 6.50 -13.23
CA GLU A 471 -28.84 5.55 -14.07
C GLU A 471 -28.13 5.46 -15.43
N PRO A 472 -28.00 4.26 -16.01
CA PRO A 472 -27.48 4.11 -17.36
C PRO A 472 -28.32 4.98 -18.30
N GLN A 473 -27.68 5.98 -18.91
CA GLN A 473 -28.29 6.71 -20.02
C GLN A 473 -28.77 5.68 -21.06
N PRO A 474 -30.05 5.70 -21.46
CA PRO A 474 -30.52 4.80 -22.49
C PRO A 474 -29.73 5.08 -23.77
N PRO A 475 -29.41 4.04 -24.56
CA PRO A 475 -28.67 4.23 -25.81
C PRO A 475 -29.43 5.21 -26.71
N PRO A 476 -28.72 6.05 -27.50
CA PRO A 476 -29.35 7.02 -28.36
C PRO A 476 -30.32 6.33 -29.30
N SER A 477 -31.61 6.67 -29.17
CA SER A 477 -32.68 6.18 -30.02
C SER A 477 -32.31 6.41 -31.48
N GLN A 478 -32.12 5.33 -32.24
CA GLN A 478 -32.07 5.40 -33.69
C GLN A 478 -33.39 6.04 -34.14
N LYS A 479 -33.32 7.27 -34.66
CA LYS A 479 -34.42 7.86 -35.42
C LYS A 479 -34.73 6.88 -36.56
N LEU A 480 -35.87 6.20 -36.48
CA LEU A 480 -36.49 5.58 -37.64
C LEU A 480 -36.57 6.66 -38.72
N GLN A 481 -35.97 6.39 -39.88
CA GLN A 481 -36.21 7.15 -41.09
C GLN A 481 -37.71 7.14 -41.37
N GLN A 482 -38.34 8.29 -41.22
CA GLN A 482 -39.69 8.51 -41.74
C GLN A 482 -39.57 8.56 -43.27
N THR A 483 -40.17 7.57 -43.94
CA THR A 483 -40.48 7.62 -45.37
C THR A 483 -41.34 8.85 -45.66
N PRO A 484 -41.04 9.62 -46.73
CA PRO A 484 -41.88 10.75 -47.12
C PRO A 484 -43.23 10.26 -47.66
N PRO A 485 -44.32 11.03 -47.49
CA PRO A 485 -45.62 10.67 -48.02
C PRO A 485 -45.65 10.83 -49.56
N PRO A 486 -46.52 10.08 -50.26
CA PRO A 486 -46.63 10.20 -51.71
C PRO A 486 -47.25 11.55 -52.10
N GLU A 487 -46.70 12.17 -53.14
CA GLU A 487 -47.30 13.30 -53.84
C GLU A 487 -48.62 12.85 -54.50
N GLU A 488 -49.71 13.56 -54.23
CA GLU A 488 -50.91 13.51 -55.07
C GLU A 488 -50.97 14.75 -55.97
N PRO A 489 -51.46 14.60 -57.21
CA PRO A 489 -51.32 15.61 -58.26
C PRO A 489 -52.47 16.63 -58.24
N LEU A 490 -52.12 17.92 -58.30
CA LEU A 490 -52.57 18.92 -59.30
C LEU A 490 -52.14 20.32 -58.90
#